data_AF-A0ABD2J3P3-F1
#
_entry.id   AF-A0ABD2J3P3-F1
#
_cell.length_a   1.000
_cell.length_b   1.000
_cell.length_c   1.000
_cell.angle_alpha   90.00
_cell.angle_beta   90.00
_cell.angle_gamma   90.00
#
_symmetry.space_group_name_H-M   'P 1'
#
loop_
_entity.id
_entity.type
_entity.pdbx_description
1 polymer ?
#
loop_
_entity_poly.entity_id
_entity_poly.type
_entity_poly.pdbx_seq_one_letter_code
_entity_poly.pdbx_strand_id
1 'polypeptide(L)'
;MGSPSDEIRCRIQFVNDIDPFSAVSAGFGREPLKPLQCTLFLHRPIAEQLPELIRLLRAPHKSGDCCLQVISGGQAEISSYLDPEVSLSEQPDELHILQNEP
;
A
#
# COMPACT_ATOMS: atom_id res chain seq x y z
N MET A 1 28.56 7.89 4.55
CA MET A 1 27.40 8.28 5.38
C MET A 1 26.19 8.01 4.52
N GLY A 2 25.41 6.97 4.85
CA GLY A 2 24.20 6.68 4.10
C GLY A 2 23.23 7.83 4.30
N SER A 3 22.78 8.46 3.22
CA SER A 3 21.62 9.34 3.24
C SER A 3 20.50 8.63 4.01
N PRO A 4 19.66 9.35 4.79
CA PRO A 4 18.43 8.73 5.30
C PRO A 4 17.72 8.17 4.07
N SER A 5 17.53 6.86 4.01
CA SER A 5 16.97 6.24 2.82
C SER A 5 15.64 6.91 2.52
N ASP A 6 15.55 7.65 1.40
CA ASP A 6 14.33 8.30 0.90
C ASP A 6 13.27 7.28 0.45
N GLU A 7 13.38 6.05 0.95
CA GLU A 7 12.64 4.87 0.59
C GLU A 7 12.29 4.06 1.86
N ILE A 8 11.10 3.50 1.88
CA ILE A 8 10.62 2.59 2.91
C ILE A 8 10.31 1.23 2.28
N ARG A 9 10.76 0.17 2.93
CA ARG A 9 10.46 -1.20 2.51
C ARG A 9 9.28 -1.72 3.30
N CYS A 10 8.23 -2.10 2.58
CA CYS A 10 6.99 -2.57 3.17
C CYS A 10 6.55 -3.86 2.48
N ARG A 11 5.51 -4.48 3.01
CA ARG A 11 4.83 -5.61 2.36
C ARG A 11 3.53 -5.12 1.75
N ILE A 12 3.20 -5.59 0.56
CA ILE A 12 2.03 -5.17 -0.20
C ILE A 12 1.22 -6.38 -0.68
N GLN A 13 -0.10 -6.21 -0.63
CA GLN A 13 -1.11 -7.09 -1.22
C GLN A 13 -2.15 -6.21 -1.90
N PHE A 14 -2.90 -6.79 -2.83
CA PHE A 14 -4.10 -6.16 -3.37
C PHE A 14 -5.34 -6.95 -2.94
N VAL A 15 -6.47 -6.27 -2.89
CA VAL A 15 -7.79 -6.88 -2.72
C VAL A 15 -8.51 -6.78 -4.06
N ASN A 16 -9.02 -7.91 -4.56
CA ASN A 16 -9.78 -7.93 -5.81
C ASN A 16 -11.25 -7.56 -5.56
N ASP A 17 -11.54 -6.26 -5.47
CA ASP A 17 -12.89 -5.73 -5.25
C ASP A 17 -13.62 -5.42 -6.57
N ILE A 18 -13.16 -5.95 -7.70
CA ILE A 18 -13.81 -5.77 -9.01
C ILE A 18 -15.25 -6.33 -9.00
N ASP A 19 -15.51 -7.35 -8.19
CA ASP A 19 -16.84 -7.92 -8.00
C ASP A 19 -17.35 -7.64 -6.57
N PRO A 20 -18.34 -6.75 -6.38
CA PRO A 20 -18.83 -6.34 -5.06
C PRO A 20 -19.64 -7.42 -4.33
N PHE A 21 -19.95 -8.54 -5.00
CA PHE A 21 -20.67 -9.68 -4.42
C PHE A 21 -19.72 -10.84 -4.06
N SER A 22 -18.44 -10.75 -4.43
CA SER A 22 -17.45 -11.76 -4.15
C SER A 22 -16.97 -11.68 -2.70
N ALA A 23 -16.77 -12.83 -2.06
CA ALA A 23 -16.25 -12.96 -0.69
C ALA A 23 -14.85 -12.35 -0.49
N VAL A 24 -14.20 -11.91 -1.57
CA VAL A 24 -12.97 -11.11 -1.55
C VAL A 24 -13.19 -9.75 -0.87
N SER A 25 -14.37 -9.15 -1.02
CA SER A 25 -14.76 -7.88 -0.42
C SER A 25 -14.82 -7.93 1.12
N ALA A 26 -15.00 -9.13 1.71
CA ALA A 26 -15.06 -9.33 3.16
C ALA A 26 -13.68 -9.41 3.85
N GLY A 27 -12.59 -8.97 3.20
CA GLY A 27 -11.24 -8.87 3.78
C GLY A 27 -10.40 -10.16 3.74
N PHE A 28 -10.94 -11.26 3.20
CA PHE A 28 -10.24 -12.55 3.10
C PHE A 28 -9.52 -12.79 1.76
N GLY A 29 -9.74 -11.94 0.75
CA GLY A 29 -9.16 -12.10 -0.59
C GLY A 29 -7.98 -11.16 -0.86
N ARG A 30 -7.01 -11.12 0.06
CA ARG A 30 -5.74 -10.42 -0.16
C ARG A 30 -4.81 -11.30 -0.97
N GLU A 31 -4.50 -10.86 -2.18
CA GLU A 31 -3.65 -11.59 -3.11
C GLU A 31 -2.31 -10.86 -3.29
N PRO A 32 -1.19 -11.60 -3.36
CA PRO A 32 -1.04 -13.02 -3.05
C PRO A 32 -1.13 -13.32 -1.54
N LEU A 33 -1.45 -14.57 -1.16
CA LEU A 33 -1.54 -15.04 0.24
C LEU A 33 -0.30 -14.66 1.08
N LYS A 34 0.87 -14.62 0.45
CA LYS A 34 2.09 -14.05 1.05
C LYS A 34 2.28 -12.65 0.49
N PRO A 35 2.25 -11.60 1.32
CA PRO A 35 2.45 -10.24 0.85
C PRO A 35 3.85 -10.09 0.24
N LEU A 36 3.95 -9.37 -0.88
CA LEU A 36 5.20 -9.16 -1.60
C LEU A 36 5.97 -7.99 -0.98
N GLN A 37 7.31 -8.04 -1.00
CA GLN A 37 8.11 -6.89 -0.61
C GLN A 37 8.07 -5.83 -1.71
N CYS A 38 7.78 -4.59 -1.32
CA CYS A 38 7.85 -3.43 -2.19
C CYS A 38 8.66 -2.31 -1.54
N THR A 39 9.01 -1.32 -2.34
CA THR A 39 9.73 -0.13 -1.91
C THR A 39 8.91 1.08 -2.31
N LEU A 40 8.56 1.91 -1.34
CA LEU A 40 7.87 3.19 -1.56
C LEU A 40 8.87 4.32 -1.36
N PHE A 41 8.83 5.31 -2.23
CA PHE A 41 9.65 6.51 -2.16
C PHE A 41 8.92 7.59 -1.36
N LEU A 42 9.61 8.18 -0.39
CA LEU A 42 9.05 9.17 0.52
C LEU A 42 8.67 10.48 -0.19
N HIS A 43 9.46 10.88 -1.17
CA HIS A 43 9.33 12.16 -1.88
C HIS A 43 8.71 12.07 -3.28
N ARG A 44 8.11 10.93 -3.62
CA ARG A 44 7.38 10.76 -4.88
C ARG A 44 5.88 10.63 -4.58
N PRO A 45 5.00 11.27 -5.38
CA PRO A 45 3.56 11.10 -5.22
C PRO A 45 3.14 9.63 -5.29
N ILE A 46 2.16 9.25 -4.48
CA ILE A 46 1.70 7.85 -4.40
C ILE A 46 1.13 7.39 -5.76
N ALA A 47 0.41 8.24 -6.49
CA ALA A 47 -0.14 7.95 -7.80
C ALA A 47 0.93 7.57 -8.84
N GLU A 48 2.10 8.19 -8.79
CA GLU A 48 3.21 7.87 -9.70
C GLU A 48 3.85 6.51 -9.41
N GLN A 49 3.69 6.01 -8.18
CA GLN A 49 4.24 4.73 -7.74
C GLN A 49 3.26 3.57 -7.99
N LEU A 50 1.95 3.84 -8.02
CA LEU A 50 0.90 2.84 -8.23
C LEU A 50 1.09 1.93 -9.46
N PRO A 51 1.44 2.42 -10.66
CA PRO A 51 1.62 1.56 -11.84
C PRO A 51 2.66 0.46 -11.62
N GLU A 52 3.76 0.80 -10.95
CA GLU A 52 4.83 -0.16 -10.64
C GLU A 52 4.38 -1.19 -9.60
N LEU A 53 3.61 -0.76 -8.59
CA LEU A 53 3.05 -1.66 -7.56
C LEU A 53 2.02 -2.63 -8.15
N ILE A 54 1.15 -2.14 -9.04
CA ILE A 54 0.15 -2.97 -9.76
C ILE A 54 0.87 -4.02 -10.62
N ARG A 55 1.92 -3.61 -11.33
CA ARG A 55 2.75 -4.52 -12.15
C ARG A 55 3.45 -5.56 -11.28
N LEU A 56 3.98 -5.17 -10.12
CA LEU A 56 4.62 -6.07 -9.16
C LEU A 56 3.64 -7.13 -8.63
N LEU A 57 2.44 -6.70 -8.22
CA LEU A 57 1.37 -7.55 -7.72
C LEU A 57 0.69 -8.37 -8.83
N ARG A 58 0.92 -8.02 -10.10
CA ARG A 58 0.17 -8.51 -11.26
C ARG A 58 -1.33 -8.32 -11.06
N ALA A 59 -1.71 -7.22 -10.41
CA ALA A 59 -3.09 -6.94 -10.06
C ALA A 59 -3.91 -6.63 -11.33
N PRO A 60 -5.19 -7.04 -11.39
CA PRO A 60 -6.05 -6.80 -12.55
C PRO A 60 -6.60 -5.35 -12.62
N HIS A 61 -6.34 -4.53 -11.59
CA HIS A 61 -6.86 -3.17 -11.48
C HIS A 61 -6.14 -2.18 -12.39
N LYS A 62 -6.84 -1.11 -12.79
CA LYS A 62 -6.25 0.03 -13.51
C LYS A 62 -5.65 1.01 -12.53
N SER A 63 -4.50 1.60 -12.86
CA SER A 63 -3.78 2.54 -11.97
C SER A 63 -4.58 3.77 -11.56
N GLY A 64 -5.55 4.22 -12.38
CA GLY A 64 -6.41 5.36 -12.06
C GLY A 64 -7.58 5.05 -11.10
N ASP A 65 -7.88 3.77 -10.86
CA ASP A 65 -8.96 3.32 -9.97
C ASP A 65 -8.41 2.61 -8.72
N CYS A 66 -7.09 2.70 -8.48
CA CYS A 66 -6.44 2.07 -7.34
C CYS A 66 -6.16 3.08 -6.23
N CYS A 67 -6.39 2.67 -4.99
CA CYS A 67 -5.92 3.39 -3.80
C CYS A 67 -5.01 2.48 -2.97
N LEU A 68 -4.11 3.06 -2.19
CA LEU A 68 -3.31 2.33 -1.21
C LEU A 68 -3.92 2.50 0.18
N GLN A 69 -4.03 1.40 0.91
CA GLN A 69 -4.45 1.38 2.30
C GLN A 69 -3.30 0.88 3.15
N VAL A 70 -2.90 1.67 4.14
CA VAL A 70 -1.96 1.27 5.18
C VAL A 70 -2.74 0.57 6.27
N ILE A 71 -2.29 -0.61 6.70
CA ILE A 71 -2.91 -1.37 7.78
C ILE A 71 -1.86 -1.64 8.85
N SER A 72 -2.17 -1.30 10.10
CA SER A 72 -1.39 -1.69 11.28
C SER A 72 -1.89 -3.05 11.79
N GLY A 73 -0.98 -4.03 11.91
CA GLY A 73 -1.25 -5.39 12.36
C GLY A 73 -1.43 -5.56 13.88
N GLY A 74 -1.82 -4.49 14.58
CA GLY A 74 -2.02 -4.49 16.04
C GLY A 74 -3.36 -5.06 16.52
N GLN A 75 -3.61 -5.03 17.84
CA GLN A 75 -4.84 -5.52 18.48
C GLN A 75 -6.12 -4.76 18.06
N ALA A 76 -5.97 -3.58 17.46
CA ALA A 76 -7.02 -2.89 16.74
C ALA A 76 -6.48 -2.64 15.32
N GLU A 77 -7.10 -3.24 14.31
CA GLU A 77 -6.74 -3.02 12.91
C GLU A 77 -7.08 -1.58 12.52
N ILE A 78 -6.14 -0.67 12.79
CA ILE A 78 -6.21 0.70 12.29
C ILE A 78 -5.77 0.63 10.84
N SER A 79 -6.65 1.11 9.97
CA SER A 79 -6.35 1.25 8.56
C SER A 79 -6.62 2.68 8.10
N SER A 80 -5.72 3.22 7.30
CA SER A 80 -5.85 4.56 6.69
C SER A 80 -5.59 4.45 5.19
N TYR A 81 -6.25 5.30 4.41
CA TYR A 81 -6.01 5.38 2.97
C TYR A 81 -4.99 6.48 2.69
N LEU A 82 -3.98 6.14 1.89
CA LEU A 82 -3.03 7.12 1.40
C LEU A 82 -3.68 7.99 0.33
N ASP A 83 -3.43 9.29 0.43
CA ASP A 83 -3.75 10.25 -0.61
C ASP A 83 -2.82 10.02 -1.83
N PRO A 84 -3.38 9.75 -3.02
CA PRO A 84 -2.61 9.47 -4.23
C PRO A 84 -1.92 10.72 -4.82
N GLU A 85 -2.41 11.93 -4.52
CA GLU A 85 -1.93 13.17 -5.13
C GLU A 85 -0.65 13.70 -4.47
N VAL A 86 -0.35 13.26 -3.25
CA VAL A 86 0.80 13.72 -2.46
C VAL A 86 1.80 12.59 -2.18
N SER A 87 2.97 12.94 -1.64
CA SER A 87 4.03 11.98 -1.32
C SER A 87 3.86 11.38 0.08
N LEU A 88 4.49 10.24 0.36
CA LEU A 88 4.40 9.61 1.68
C LEU A 88 5.02 10.48 2.80
N SER A 89 6.04 11.30 2.48
CA SER A 89 6.61 12.27 3.42
C SER A 89 5.64 13.37 3.84
N GLU A 90 4.61 13.62 3.02
CA GLU A 90 3.57 14.63 3.29
C GLU A 90 2.43 14.05 4.14
N GLN A 91 2.46 12.74 4.42
CA GLN A 91 1.46 11.98 5.19
C GLN A 91 2.16 11.29 6.38
N PRO A 92 2.57 12.05 7.42
CA PRO A 92 3.45 11.56 8.47
C PRO A 92 2.82 10.50 9.38
N ASP A 93 1.50 10.54 9.59
CA ASP A 93 0.78 9.54 10.38
C ASP A 93 0.85 8.15 9.73
N GLU A 94 0.57 8.06 8.44
CA GLU A 94 0.66 6.83 7.65
C GLU A 94 2.09 6.32 7.51
N LEU A 95 3.04 7.24 7.28
CA LEU A 95 4.46 6.91 7.27
C LEU A 95 4.89 6.31 8.61
N HIS A 96 4.43 6.90 9.72
CA HIS A 96 4.74 6.41 11.05
C HIS A 96 4.16 5.02 11.29
N ILE A 97 2.96 4.72 10.78
CA ILE A 97 2.42 3.35 10.81
C ILE A 97 3.35 2.39 10.06
N LEU A 98 3.73 2.70 8.82
CA LEU A 98 4.61 1.84 8.03
C LEU A 98 6.01 1.65 8.64
N GLN A 99 6.50 2.60 9.44
CA GLN A 99 7.78 2.53 10.15
C GLN A 99 7.70 1.76 11.48
N ASN A 100 6.55 1.75 12.15
CA ASN A 100 6.37 1.08 13.45
C ASN A 100 5.87 -0.36 13.34
N GLU A 101 5.54 -0.83 12.13
CA GLU A 101 5.16 -2.22 11.90
C GLU A 101 6.44 -3.11 11.81
N PRO A 102 6.58 -4.14 12.67
CA PRO A 102 7.78 -4.99 12.77
C PRO A 102 7.94 -6.05 11.66
#